data_AF-A0A2R8AUZ0-F1
#
_entry.id   AF-A0A2R8AUZ0-F1
#
_cell.length_a   1.000
_cell.length_b   1.000
_cell.length_c   1.000
_cell.angle_alpha   90.00
_cell.angle_beta   90.00
_cell.angle_gamma   90.00
#
_symmetry.space_group_name_H-M   'P 1'
#
loop_
_entity.id
_entity.type
_entity.pdbx_description
1 polymer ?
#
loop_
_entity_poly.entity_id
_entity_poly.type
_entity_poly.pdbx_seq_one_letter_code
_entity_poly.pdbx_strand_id
1 'polypeptide(L)'
;MTKAAARKLDSVQATPPETLYYGTDSDGMRTVLMEGLAADLPLHADLSDARSGGADVVFAVFAQAAHAEGQAFSQVLDGSWRTGALEVDYLYLPPVRGEE
;
A
#
# COMPACT_ATOMS: atom_id res chain seq x y z
N MET A 1 2.09 34.95 -10.63
CA MET A 1 1.84 33.96 -9.55
C MET A 1 1.14 32.77 -10.18
N THR A 2 1.92 31.76 -10.55
CA THR A 2 1.41 30.59 -11.28
C THR A 2 0.79 29.63 -10.28
N LYS A 3 -0.55 29.60 -10.23
CA LYS A 3 -1.31 28.60 -9.48
C LYS A 3 -1.01 27.25 -10.12
N ALA A 4 -0.19 26.43 -9.48
CA ALA A 4 0.00 25.04 -9.88
C ALA A 4 -1.37 24.34 -9.79
N ALA A 5 -2.00 24.12 -10.94
CA ALA A 5 -3.22 23.34 -11.01
C ALA A 5 -2.85 21.92 -10.59
N ALA A 6 -3.36 21.50 -9.43
CA ALA A 6 -3.26 20.14 -8.95
C ALA A 6 -3.66 19.18 -10.06
N ARG A 7 -2.75 18.28 -10.40
CA ARG A 7 -2.95 17.12 -11.28
C ARG A 7 -3.90 16.16 -10.55
N LYS A 8 -5.20 16.51 -10.52
CA LYS A 8 -6.23 15.94 -9.65
C LYS A 8 -7.13 14.94 -10.39
N LEU A 9 -6.64 14.35 -11.48
CA LEU A 9 -7.43 13.52 -12.41
C LEU A 9 -6.99 12.06 -12.48
N ASP A 10 -5.89 11.69 -11.82
CA ASP A 10 -5.31 10.35 -12.00
C ASP A 10 -5.75 9.33 -10.93
N SER A 11 -6.52 9.73 -9.92
CA SER A 11 -7.07 8.82 -8.89
C SER A 11 -8.46 9.19 -8.41
N VAL A 12 -9.25 8.18 -8.02
CA VAL A 12 -10.63 8.31 -7.54
C VAL A 12 -10.74 7.65 -6.16
N GLN A 13 -11.37 8.32 -5.20
CA GLN A 13 -11.69 7.71 -3.91
C GLN A 13 -12.62 6.52 -4.11
N ALA A 14 -12.25 5.38 -3.55
CA ALA A 14 -12.95 4.12 -3.76
C ALA A 14 -12.82 3.23 -2.51
N THR A 15 -13.81 2.35 -2.32
CA THR A 15 -13.72 1.29 -1.32
C THR A 15 -12.66 0.29 -1.76
N PRO A 16 -11.62 0.02 -0.97
CA PRO A 16 -10.58 -0.93 -1.34
C PRO A 16 -11.08 -2.38 -1.27
N PRO A 17 -10.37 -3.32 -1.92
CA PRO A 17 -10.56 -4.75 -1.64
C PRO A 17 -10.19 -5.08 -0.19
N GLU A 18 -10.49 -6.31 0.25
CA GLU A 18 -10.18 -6.79 1.60
C GLU A 18 -8.70 -6.62 1.93
N THR A 19 -7.84 -7.08 1.01
CA THR A 19 -6.39 -7.03 1.14
C THR A 19 -5.77 -6.33 -0.06
N LEU A 20 -4.78 -5.48 0.21
CA LEU A 20 -3.83 -4.95 -0.76
C LEU A 20 -2.41 -5.40 -0.39
N TYR A 21 -1.44 -5.17 -1.27
CA TYR A 21 -0.06 -5.58 -1.07
C TYR A 21 0.91 -4.42 -1.26
N TYR A 22 1.90 -4.33 -0.39
CA TYR A 22 3.01 -3.38 -0.48
C TYR A 22 4.34 -4.12 -0.59
N GLY A 23 5.04 -3.93 -1.72
CA GLY A 23 6.38 -4.47 -1.94
C GLY A 23 7.46 -3.49 -1.48
N THR A 24 8.49 -4.00 -0.81
CA THR A 24 9.65 -3.23 -0.36
C THR A 24 10.90 -4.11 -0.23
N ASP A 25 12.04 -3.50 0.10
CA ASP A 25 13.29 -4.20 0.38
C ASP A 25 13.45 -4.48 1.90
N SER A 26 14.58 -5.09 2.27
CA SER A 26 14.86 -5.44 3.66
C SER A 26 14.98 -4.22 4.60
N ASP A 27 15.41 -3.06 4.08
CA ASP A 27 15.54 -1.84 4.89
C ASP A 27 14.17 -1.16 5.04
N GLY A 28 13.40 -1.08 3.97
CA GLY A 28 12.01 -0.63 4.00
C GLY A 28 11.13 -1.49 4.91
N MET A 29 11.35 -2.80 4.97
CA MET A 29 10.69 -3.68 5.94
C MET A 29 10.90 -3.20 7.38
N ARG A 30 12.13 -2.84 7.77
CA ARG A 30 12.41 -2.36 9.13
C ARG A 30 11.66 -1.08 9.44
N THR A 31 11.67 -0.13 8.51
CA THR A 31 10.92 1.13 8.64
C THR A 31 9.43 0.85 8.82
N VAL A 32 8.85 -0.02 7.98
CA VAL A 32 7.42 -0.35 8.05
C VAL A 32 7.05 -1.01 9.37
N LEU A 33 7.89 -1.90 9.89
CA LEU A 33 7.65 -2.56 11.18
C LEU A 33 7.77 -1.61 12.39
N MET A 34 8.52 -0.52 12.26
CA MET A 34 8.74 0.45 13.35
C MET A 34 7.77 1.63 13.30
N GLU A 35 7.44 2.10 12.10
CA GLU A 35 6.75 3.37 11.87
C GLU A 35 5.39 3.20 11.18
N GLY A 36 5.08 2.00 10.68
CA GLY A 36 3.94 1.76 9.81
C GLY A 36 4.23 2.13 8.35
N LEU A 37 3.19 2.15 7.53
CA LEU A 37 3.30 2.47 6.12
C LEU A 37 3.17 3.99 5.91
N ALA A 38 4.14 4.58 5.20
CA ALA A 38 4.07 5.98 4.83
C ALA A 38 2.91 6.27 3.86
N ALA A 39 2.44 7.52 3.86
CA ALA A 39 1.38 7.96 2.97
C ALA A 39 1.81 7.95 1.50
N ASP A 40 0.82 7.79 0.61
CA ASP A 40 0.97 7.90 -0.85
C ASP A 40 1.92 6.87 -1.49
N LEU A 41 2.22 5.79 -0.78
CA LEU A 41 2.94 4.64 -1.32
C LEU A 41 2.01 3.81 -2.24
N PRO A 42 2.55 3.25 -3.34
CA PRO A 42 1.77 2.40 -4.23
C PRO A 42 1.44 1.07 -3.55
N LEU A 43 0.15 0.74 -3.58
CA LEU A 43 -0.40 -0.54 -3.13
C LEU A 43 -0.97 -1.30 -4.33
N HIS A 44 -0.90 -2.62 -4.29
CA HIS A 44 -1.32 -3.48 -5.39
C HIS A 44 -2.45 -4.42 -4.96
N ALA A 45 -3.40 -4.70 -5.85
CA ALA A 45 -4.44 -5.69 -5.60
C ALA A 45 -3.90 -7.12 -5.65
N ASP A 46 -2.81 -7.34 -6.40
CA ASP A 46 -2.21 -8.64 -6.62
C ASP A 46 -0.80 -8.74 -6.01
N LEU A 47 -0.51 -9.88 -5.38
CA LEU A 47 0.78 -10.15 -4.76
C LEU A 47 1.93 -10.15 -5.79
N SER A 48 1.67 -10.67 -6.98
CA SER A 48 2.66 -10.71 -8.07
C SER A 48 3.08 -9.31 -8.50
N ASP A 49 2.14 -8.38 -8.56
CA ASP A 49 2.42 -6.98 -8.93
C ASP A 49 3.23 -6.27 -7.85
N ALA A 50 2.94 -6.54 -6.58
CA ALA A 50 3.76 -6.02 -5.47
C ALA A 50 5.19 -6.57 -5.47
N ARG A 51 5.43 -7.76 -6.03
CA ARG A 51 6.79 -8.31 -6.24
C ARG A 51 7.44 -7.80 -7.51
N SER A 52 6.64 -7.39 -8.48
CA SER A 52 7.13 -6.86 -9.75
C SER A 52 7.93 -5.57 -9.47
N GLY A 53 9.20 -5.58 -9.83
CA GLY A 53 10.14 -4.50 -9.47
C GLY A 53 11.24 -4.89 -8.49
N GLY A 54 11.27 -6.15 -8.01
CA GLY A 54 12.39 -6.67 -7.21
C GLY A 54 12.22 -6.45 -5.70
N ALA A 55 10.97 -6.37 -5.22
CA ALA A 55 10.69 -6.36 -3.79
C ALA A 55 11.02 -7.72 -3.17
N ASP A 56 11.93 -7.73 -2.20
CA ASP A 56 12.29 -8.92 -1.42
C ASP A 56 11.24 -9.22 -0.35
N VAL A 57 10.51 -8.19 0.09
CA VAL A 57 9.53 -8.26 1.16
C VAL A 57 8.20 -7.73 0.66
N VAL A 58 7.11 -8.44 0.96
CA VAL A 58 5.76 -7.97 0.66
C VAL A 58 4.88 -8.06 1.89
N PHE A 59 4.31 -6.92 2.27
CA PHE A 59 3.29 -6.82 3.31
C PHE A 59 1.91 -7.01 2.68
N ALA A 60 1.05 -7.78 3.36
CA ALA A 60 -0.38 -7.71 3.16
C ALA A 60 -0.93 -6.55 4.01
N VAL A 61 -1.80 -5.74 3.41
CA VAL A 61 -2.45 -4.58 4.03
C VAL A 61 -3.93 -4.91 4.17
N PHE A 62 -4.46 -4.89 5.39
CA PHE A 62 -5.89 -5.08 5.68
C PHE A 62 -6.70 -3.84 5.31
N ALA A 63 -6.75 -3.54 4.00
CA ALA A 63 -7.23 -2.29 3.46
C ALA A 63 -8.73 -2.05 3.75
N GLN A 64 -9.57 -3.09 3.67
CA GLN A 64 -10.99 -2.94 4.00
C GLN A 64 -11.22 -2.66 5.49
N ALA A 65 -10.42 -3.26 6.38
CA ALA A 65 -10.50 -3.00 7.82
C ALA A 65 -10.11 -1.54 8.12
N ALA A 66 -8.98 -1.09 7.60
CA ALA A 66 -8.56 0.31 7.73
C ALA A 66 -9.61 1.29 7.18
N HIS A 67 -10.20 0.96 6.02
CA HIS A 67 -11.25 1.78 5.42
C HIS A 67 -12.52 1.81 6.27
N ALA A 68 -12.91 0.68 6.89
CA ALA A 68 -14.05 0.62 7.81
C ALA A 68 -13.84 1.50 9.06
N GLU A 69 -12.59 1.74 9.46
CA GLU A 69 -12.21 2.65 10.54
C GLU A 69 -12.00 4.11 10.09
N GLY A 70 -12.28 4.41 8.82
CA GLY A 70 -12.29 5.77 8.28
C GLY A 70 -11.04 6.14 7.48
N GLN A 71 -10.11 5.21 7.25
CA GLN A 71 -8.98 5.46 6.36
C GLN A 71 -9.46 5.63 4.91
N ALA A 72 -9.08 6.75 4.29
CA ALA A 72 -9.39 6.99 2.90
C ALA A 72 -8.46 6.21 1.96
N PHE A 73 -9.03 5.59 0.93
CA PHE A 73 -8.30 4.96 -0.16
C PHE A 73 -8.69 5.58 -1.49
N SER A 74 -7.77 5.58 -2.43
CA SER A 74 -8.04 5.92 -3.82
C SER A 74 -7.40 4.92 -4.76
N GLN A 75 -8.12 4.61 -5.85
CA GLN A 75 -7.60 3.83 -6.95
C GLN A 75 -7.08 4.78 -8.03
N VAL A 76 -5.87 4.53 -8.50
CA VAL A 76 -5.21 5.24 -9.59
C VAL A 76 -5.60 4.60 -10.93
N LEU A 77 -5.57 5.37 -12.02
CA LEU A 77 -5.92 4.87 -13.37
C LEU A 77 -5.07 3.68 -13.83
N ASP A 78 -3.85 3.53 -13.31
CA ASP A 78 -2.96 2.39 -13.61
C ASP A 78 -3.32 1.11 -12.83
N GLY A 79 -4.37 1.16 -12.01
CA GLY A 79 -4.85 0.05 -11.19
C GLY A 79 -4.22 -0.03 -9.80
N SER A 80 -3.18 0.76 -9.52
CA SER A 80 -2.59 0.85 -8.18
C SER A 80 -3.51 1.58 -7.20
N TRP A 81 -3.29 1.34 -5.92
CA TRP A 81 -4.03 1.94 -4.82
C TRP A 81 -3.13 2.85 -4.00
N ARG A 82 -3.73 3.89 -3.43
CA ARG A 82 -3.06 4.86 -2.54
C ARG A 82 -3.91 5.13 -1.33
N THR A 83 -3.25 5.50 -0.24
CA THR A 83 -3.89 5.86 1.03
C THR A 83 -3.01 6.83 1.81
N GLY A 84 -3.53 7.39 2.90
CA GLY A 84 -2.71 8.11 3.87
C GLY A 84 -1.73 7.19 4.59
N ALA A 85 -1.05 7.68 5.62
CA ALA A 85 -0.23 6.80 6.44
C ALA A 85 -1.11 5.72 7.11
N LEU A 86 -0.57 4.52 7.29
CA LEU A 86 -1.22 3.41 7.97
C LEU A 86 -0.37 2.92 9.12
N GLU A 87 -1.00 2.68 10.26
CA GLU A 87 -0.34 2.08 11.41
C GLU A 87 -0.02 0.60 11.17
N VAL A 88 0.96 0.09 11.92
CA VAL A 88 1.46 -1.28 11.78
C VAL A 88 0.39 -2.34 12.01
N ASP A 89 -0.66 -2.04 12.78
CA ASP A 89 -1.75 -2.95 13.10
C ASP A 89 -2.57 -3.38 11.86
N TYR A 90 -2.50 -2.61 10.78
CA TYR A 90 -3.12 -2.95 9.50
C TYR A 90 -2.21 -3.73 8.56
N LEU A 91 -0.99 -4.04 8.99
CA LEU A 91 0.05 -4.63 8.18
C LEU A 91 0.36 -6.04 8.68
N TYR A 92 0.38 -6.98 7.76
CA TYR A 92 0.77 -8.35 8.02
C TYR A 92 1.94 -8.72 7.12
N LEU A 93 3.05 -9.10 7.74
CA LEU A 93 4.18 -9.71 7.05
C LEU A 93 3.96 -11.22 7.06
N PRO A 94 3.58 -11.86 5.93
CA PRO A 94 3.45 -13.31 5.90
C PRO A 94 4.80 -13.95 6.24
N PRO A 95 4.81 -15.03 7.03
CA PRO A 95 6.03 -15.75 7.32
C PRO A 95 6.63 -16.19 5.98
N VAL A 96 7.92 -15.90 5.78
CA VAL A 96 8.68 -16.48 4.68
C VAL A 96 8.58 -17.99 4.85
N ARG A 97 7.82 -18.67 4.00
CA ARG A 97 7.93 -20.13 3.90
C ARG A 97 9.32 -20.38 3.37
N GLY A 98 10.24 -20.71 4.29
CA GLY A 98 11.54 -21.24 3.91
C GLY A 98 11.30 -22.47 3.05
N GLU A 99 11.91 -22.45 1.86
CA GLU A 99 12.46 -23.60 1.15
C GLU A 99 11.67 -24.91 1.32
N GLU A 100 10.80 -25.21 0.34
CA GLU A 100 10.59 -26.61 -0.06
C GLU A 100 11.64 -27.00 -1.11
#